data_AF-A0A3D1AFQ7-F1
#
_entry.id   AF-A0A3D1AFQ7-F1
#
_cell.length_a   1.000
_cell.length_b   1.000
_cell.length_c   1.000
_cell.angle_alpha   90.00
_cell.angle_beta   90.00
_cell.angle_gamma   90.00
#
_symmetry.space_group_name_H-M   'P 1'
#
loop_
_entity.id
_entity.type
_entity.pdbx_description
1 polymer ?
#
loop_
_entity_poly.entity_id
_entity_poly.type
_entity_poly.pdbx_seq_one_letter_code
_entity_poly.pdbx_strand_id
1 'polypeptide(L)'
;LGSRKSFREEFVIPIEKEEDEFKKSLLKKLIEPFILRRKKEEVAKDLPEITEQIVYCEMTDMQADMYEKEKNDIRSVILDNISEQGFERSAISILSGLTRLRQVANHPAMIYAREDMDSGKFEEI
;
A
#
# COMPACT_ATOMS: atom_id res chain seq x y z
N LEU A 1 8.71 9.12 -27.24
CA LEU A 1 7.67 9.37 -26.20
C LEU A 1 7.70 10.81 -25.64
N GLY A 2 8.64 11.68 -26.06
CA GLY A 2 8.64 13.10 -25.67
C GLY A 2 9.19 13.34 -24.26
N SER A 3 9.02 14.58 -23.77
CA SER A 3 9.32 14.93 -22.38
C SER A 3 8.29 14.31 -21.42
N ARG A 4 8.63 14.21 -20.13
CA ARG A 4 7.69 13.71 -19.09
C ARG A 4 6.35 14.44 -19.11
N LYS A 5 6.35 15.76 -19.32
CA LYS A 5 5.14 16.57 -19.40
C LYS A 5 4.27 16.16 -20.60
N SER A 6 4.88 16.12 -21.79
CA SER A 6 4.18 15.74 -23.02
C SER A 6 3.65 14.30 -22.95
N PHE A 7 4.42 13.36 -22.42
CA PHE A 7 3.96 11.98 -22.23
C PHE A 7 2.77 11.89 -21.28
N ARG A 8 2.78 12.68 -20.19
CA ARG A 8 1.69 12.71 -19.22
C ARG A 8 0.39 13.22 -19.84
N GLU A 9 0.47 14.30 -20.61
CA GLU A 9 -0.69 14.89 -21.29
C GLU A 9 -1.19 13.99 -22.42
N GLU A 10 -0.28 13.38 -23.20
CA GLU A 10 -0.62 12.63 -24.40
C GLU A 10 -1.12 11.21 -24.11
N PHE A 11 -0.60 10.56 -23.07
CA PHE A 11 -0.89 9.16 -22.75
C PHE A 11 -1.39 8.93 -21.33
N VAL A 12 -0.71 9.44 -20.29
CA VAL A 12 -1.04 9.07 -18.89
C VAL A 12 -2.44 9.55 -18.51
N ILE A 13 -2.76 10.82 -18.73
CA ILE A 13 -4.07 11.38 -18.36
C ILE A 13 -5.20 10.72 -19.17
N PRO A 14 -5.13 10.62 -20.51
CA PRO A 14 -6.16 9.94 -21.29
C PRO A 14 -6.37 8.47 -20.88
N ILE A 15 -5.30 7.73 -20.59
CA ILE A 15 -5.39 6.30 -20.24
C ILE A 15 -5.92 6.09 -18.82
N GLU A 16 -5.37 6.80 -17.82
CA GLU A 16 -5.68 6.54 -16.40
C GLU A 16 -6.97 7.22 -15.93
N LYS A 17 -7.33 8.37 -16.51
CA LYS A 17 -8.49 9.16 -16.04
C LYS A 17 -9.68 9.13 -16.99
N GLU A 18 -9.43 9.09 -18.29
CA GLU A 18 -10.47 9.16 -19.32
C GLU A 18 -10.76 7.79 -19.94
N GLU A 19 -10.00 6.76 -19.55
CA GLU A 19 -10.12 5.38 -20.05
C GLU A 19 -10.03 5.27 -21.59
N ASP A 20 -9.20 6.11 -22.22
CA ASP A 20 -9.01 6.15 -23.66
C ASP A 20 -8.26 4.90 -24.19
N GLU A 21 -9.02 3.93 -24.68
CA GLU A 21 -8.51 2.69 -25.25
C GLU A 21 -7.70 2.89 -26.55
N PHE A 22 -7.95 3.97 -27.31
CA PHE A 22 -7.18 4.28 -28.50
C PHE A 22 -5.75 4.71 -28.12
N LYS A 23 -5.62 5.65 -27.17
CA LYS A 23 -4.32 6.10 -26.65
C LYS A 23 -3.54 4.96 -26.01
N LYS A 24 -4.22 4.08 -25.27
CA LYS A 24 -3.64 2.86 -24.69
C LYS A 24 -3.09 1.92 -25.75
N SER A 25 -3.87 1.64 -26.79
CA SER A 25 -3.46 0.79 -27.90
C SER A 25 -2.31 1.39 -28.72
N LEU A 26 -2.33 2.70 -28.94
CA LEU A 26 -1.25 3.43 -29.60
C LEU A 26 0.05 3.34 -28.79
N LEU A 27 -0.01 3.61 -27.49
CA LEU A 27 1.15 3.50 -26.61
C LEU A 27 1.74 2.08 -26.64
N LYS A 28 0.88 1.06 -26.54
CA LYS A 28 1.30 -0.35 -26.60
C LYS A 28 2.10 -0.64 -27.88
N LYS A 29 1.60 -0.22 -29.05
CA LYS A 29 2.31 -0.41 -30.34
C LYS A 29 3.65 0.32 -30.38
N LEU A 30 3.74 1.51 -29.79
CA LEU A 30 4.98 2.29 -29.76
C LEU A 30 6.07 1.67 -28.88
N ILE A 31 5.69 1.04 -27.76
CA ILE A 31 6.65 0.46 -26.81
C ILE A 31 6.98 -1.01 -27.09
N GLU A 32 6.14 -1.72 -27.83
CA GLU A 32 6.29 -3.14 -28.18
C GLU A 32 7.69 -3.53 -28.70
N PRO A 33 8.32 -2.81 -29.66
CA PRO A 33 9.66 -3.19 -30.13
C PRO A 33 10.78 -2.99 -29.10
N PHE A 34 10.50 -2.28 -27.99
CA PHE A 34 11.49 -1.96 -26.95
C PHE A 34 11.26 -2.74 -25.64
N ILE A 35 10.10 -3.37 -25.46
CA ILE A 35 9.73 -4.08 -24.24
C ILE A 35 9.32 -5.51 -24.57
N LEU A 36 10.14 -6.47 -24.13
CA LEU A 36 9.77 -7.88 -24.16
C LEU A 36 9.07 -8.25 -22.85
N ARG A 37 7.75 -8.45 -22.89
CA ARG A 37 6.95 -8.94 -21.74
C ARG A 37 6.29 -10.26 -22.10
N ARG A 38 6.56 -11.30 -21.30
CA ARG A 38 5.88 -12.60 -21.38
C ARG A 38 5.26 -12.96 -20.03
N LYS A 39 4.09 -13.56 -20.04
CA LYS A 39 3.45 -14.13 -18.85
C LYS A 39 4.04 -15.50 -18.53
N LYS A 40 4.04 -15.91 -17.26
CA LYS A 40 4.45 -17.27 -16.86
C LYS A 40 3.61 -18.34 -17.56
N GLU A 41 2.32 -18.10 -17.77
CA GLU A 41 1.42 -18.95 -18.55
C GLU A 41 1.90 -19.22 -20.00
N GLU A 42 2.60 -18.26 -20.61
CA GLU A 42 3.08 -18.38 -21.99
C GLU A 42 4.37 -19.22 -22.10
N VAL A 43 5.12 -19.37 -21.01
CA VAL A 43 6.49 -19.94 -21.03
C VAL A 43 6.72 -21.10 -20.07
N ALA A 44 5.90 -21.27 -19.05
CA ALA A 44 6.06 -22.25 -17.98
C ALA A 44 4.70 -22.92 -17.68
N LYS A 45 4.25 -23.75 -18.63
CA LYS A 45 2.94 -24.44 -18.62
C LYS A 45 2.85 -25.58 -17.59
N ASP A 46 3.98 -25.95 -17.03
CA ASP A 46 4.17 -26.97 -16.00
C ASP A 46 3.97 -26.43 -14.59
N LEU A 47 3.86 -25.10 -14.41
CA LEU A 47 3.58 -24.52 -13.11
C LEU A 47 2.12 -24.74 -12.71
N PRO A 48 1.85 -25.16 -11.46
CA PRO A 48 0.50 -25.20 -10.94
C PRO A 48 -0.08 -23.79 -10.81
N GLU A 49 -1.40 -23.71 -10.65
CA GLU A 49 -2.07 -22.44 -10.35
C GLU A 49 -1.57 -21.86 -9.01
N ILE A 50 -1.53 -20.54 -8.93
CA ILE A 50 -1.24 -19.84 -7.66
C ILE A 50 -2.39 -20.13 -6.71
N THR A 51 -2.08 -20.64 -5.53
CA THR A 51 -3.03 -20.78 -4.44
C THR A 51 -2.76 -19.69 -3.41
N GLU A 52 -3.80 -18.96 -3.02
CA GLU A 52 -3.75 -17.96 -1.95
C GLU A 52 -4.56 -18.45 -0.76
N GLN A 53 -4.00 -18.34 0.44
CA GLN A 53 -4.69 -18.67 1.69
C GLN A 53 -4.62 -17.46 2.62
N ILE A 54 -5.79 -17.03 3.09
CA ILE A 54 -5.89 -15.97 4.10
C ILE A 54 -5.95 -16.65 5.47
N VAL A 55 -4.93 -16.41 6.28
CA VAL A 55 -4.88 -16.81 7.69
C VAL A 55 -5.16 -15.56 8.52
N TYR A 56 -6.22 -15.61 9.33
CA TYR A 56 -6.57 -14.52 10.24
C TYR A 56 -5.91 -14.80 11.58
N CYS A 57 -5.14 -13.82 12.06
CA CYS A 57 -4.49 -13.88 13.36
C CYS A 57 -5.03 -12.81 14.30
N GLU A 58 -5.29 -13.21 15.54
CA GLU A 58 -5.69 -12.28 16.59
C GLU A 58 -4.45 -11.58 17.18
N MET A 59 -4.65 -10.43 17.83
CA MET A 59 -3.57 -9.79 18.61
C MET A 59 -3.48 -10.45 19.98
N THR A 60 -2.27 -10.53 20.54
CA THR A 60 -2.12 -10.85 21.97
C THR A 60 -2.75 -9.74 22.82
N ASP A 61 -3.16 -10.04 24.06
CA ASP A 61 -3.78 -9.03 24.94
C ASP A 61 -2.91 -7.78 25.10
N MET A 62 -1.61 -7.96 25.29
CA MET A 62 -0.64 -6.87 25.37
C MET A 62 -0.58 -6.05 24.06
N GLN A 63 -0.55 -6.73 22.92
CA GLN A 63 -0.51 -6.06 21.61
C GLN A 63 -1.80 -5.27 21.36
N ALA A 64 -2.95 -5.82 21.73
CA ALA A 64 -4.25 -5.17 21.61
C ALA A 64 -4.34 -3.90 22.47
N ASP A 65 -3.87 -3.96 23.72
CA ASP A 65 -3.80 -2.79 24.61
C ASP A 65 -2.92 -1.67 24.04
N MET A 66 -1.75 -2.04 23.50
CA MET A 66 -0.85 -1.09 22.84
C MET A 66 -1.47 -0.49 21.57
N TYR A 67 -2.16 -1.31 20.78
CA TYR A 67 -2.84 -0.88 19.57
C TYR A 67 -3.94 0.14 19.88
N GLU A 68 -4.76 -0.13 20.88
CA GLU A 68 -5.83 0.79 21.31
C GLU A 68 -5.28 2.11 21.83
N LYS A 69 -4.18 2.06 22.58
CA LYS A 69 -3.47 3.26 23.03
C LYS A 69 -2.98 4.12 21.87
N GLU A 70 -2.20 3.54 20.95
CA GLU A 70 -1.70 4.28 19.78
C GLU A 70 -2.84 4.80 18.91
N LYS A 71 -3.92 4.02 18.74
CA LYS A 71 -5.11 4.43 17.98
C LYS A 71 -5.73 5.71 18.56
N ASN A 72 -5.85 5.79 19.88
CA ASN A 72 -6.42 6.96 20.55
C ASN A 72 -5.49 8.19 20.43
N ASP A 73 -4.19 8.00 20.59
CA ASP A 73 -3.19 9.06 20.45
C ASP A 73 -3.18 9.63 19.02
N ILE A 74 -3.13 8.73 18.02
CA ILE A 74 -3.17 9.07 16.59
C ILE A 74 -4.46 9.81 16.26
N ARG A 75 -5.60 9.33 16.75
CA ARG A 75 -6.90 9.96 16.49
C ARG A 75 -6.93 11.40 16.98
N SER A 76 -6.46 11.64 18.20
CA SER A 76 -6.40 12.98 18.79
C SER A 76 -5.54 13.91 17.92
N VAL A 77 -4.32 13.48 17.60
CA VAL A 77 -3.39 14.24 16.75
C VAL A 77 -3.99 14.55 15.37
N ILE A 78 -4.68 13.58 14.75
CA ILE A 78 -5.32 13.80 13.43
C ILE A 78 -6.44 14.84 13.53
N LEU A 79 -7.30 14.75 14.55
CA LEU A 79 -8.42 15.68 14.73
C LEU A 79 -7.92 17.11 14.97
N ASP A 80 -6.89 17.27 15.80
CA ASP A 80 -6.28 18.57 16.09
C ASP A 80 -5.68 19.17 14.81
N ASN A 81 -4.88 18.40 14.06
CA ASN A 81 -4.29 18.87 12.80
C ASN A 81 -5.35 19.27 11.76
N ILE A 82 -6.43 18.49 11.64
CA ILE A 82 -7.52 18.80 10.71
C ILE A 82 -8.21 20.10 11.12
N SER A 83 -8.41 20.32 12.42
CA SER A 83 -9.05 21.53 12.95
C SER A 83 -8.20 22.78 12.69
N GLU A 84 -6.87 22.68 12.77
CA GLU A 84 -5.95 23.81 12.62
C GLU A 84 -5.59 24.10 11.15
N GLN A 85 -5.36 23.07 10.34
CA GLN A 85 -4.73 23.20 9.03
C GLN A 85 -5.61 22.70 7.88
N GLY A 86 -6.76 22.10 8.18
CA GLY A 86 -7.65 21.48 7.20
C GLY A 86 -7.20 20.09 6.79
N PHE A 87 -8.12 19.36 6.14
CA PHE A 87 -7.93 17.95 5.79
C PHE A 87 -6.75 17.71 4.86
N GLU A 88 -6.62 18.49 3.77
CA GLU A 88 -5.56 18.27 2.77
C GLU A 88 -4.15 18.42 3.35
N ARG A 89 -3.96 19.39 4.25
CA ARG A 89 -2.66 19.61 4.91
C ARG A 89 -2.36 18.56 5.98
N SER A 90 -3.38 17.86 6.46
CA SER A 90 -3.26 16.80 7.48
C SER A 90 -2.97 15.41 6.90
N ALA A 91 -2.98 15.25 5.57
CA ALA A 91 -2.84 13.95 4.90
C ALA A 91 -1.58 13.16 5.32
N ILE A 92 -0.45 13.84 5.50
CA ILE A 92 0.81 13.21 5.93
C ILE A 92 0.71 12.69 7.37
N SER A 93 0.05 13.44 8.25
CA SER A 93 -0.18 13.06 9.65
C SER A 93 -1.09 11.83 9.73
N ILE A 94 -2.16 11.79 8.92
CA ILE A 94 -3.05 10.64 8.78
C ILE A 94 -2.29 9.40 8.31
N LEU A 95 -1.49 9.53 7.24
CA LEU A 95 -0.71 8.41 6.70
C LEU A 95 0.32 7.90 7.72
N SER A 96 0.95 8.80 8.48
CA SER A 96 1.88 8.44 9.54
C SER A 96 1.19 7.68 10.66
N GLY A 97 -0.01 8.10 11.05
CA GLY A 97 -0.84 7.39 12.02
C GLY A 97 -1.23 5.99 11.55
N LEU A 98 -1.75 5.85 10.32
CA LEU A 98 -2.07 4.54 9.74
C LEU A 98 -0.84 3.63 9.66
N THR A 99 0.33 4.20 9.36
CA THR A 99 1.59 3.45 9.32
C THR A 99 1.95 2.91 10.71
N ARG A 100 1.81 3.71 11.76
CA ARG A 100 2.02 3.26 13.14
C ARG A 100 1.06 2.14 13.54
N LEU A 101 -0.24 2.27 13.26
CA LEU A 101 -1.19 1.19 13.55
C LEU A 101 -0.81 -0.12 12.85
N ARG A 102 -0.38 -0.04 11.59
CA ARG A 102 0.14 -1.20 10.85
C ARG A 102 1.42 -1.77 11.46
N GLN A 103 2.28 -0.94 12.02
CA GLN A 103 3.48 -1.40 12.73
C GLN A 103 3.09 -2.17 14.00
N VAL A 104 2.20 -1.63 14.84
CA VAL A 104 1.72 -2.35 16.04
C VAL A 104 1.02 -3.66 15.66
N ALA A 105 0.17 -3.65 14.63
CA ALA A 105 -0.51 -4.85 14.15
C ALA A 105 0.44 -5.92 13.61
N ASN A 106 1.58 -5.52 13.02
CA ASN A 106 2.60 -6.48 12.62
C ASN A 106 3.42 -6.98 13.82
N HIS A 107 3.96 -6.06 14.63
CA HIS A 107 4.73 -6.37 15.83
C HIS A 107 4.96 -5.11 16.69
N PRO A 108 4.61 -5.08 17.99
CA PRO A 108 4.78 -3.90 18.86
C PRO A 108 6.22 -3.37 18.96
N ALA A 109 7.22 -4.27 18.90
CA ALA A 109 8.64 -3.89 18.92
C ALA A 109 9.05 -2.92 17.79
N MET A 110 8.30 -2.84 16.68
CA MET A 110 8.59 -1.88 15.61
C MET A 110 8.44 -0.41 16.04
N ILE A 111 7.68 -0.15 17.10
CA ILE A 111 7.49 1.19 17.66
C ILE A 111 8.24 1.35 18.98
N TYR A 112 8.18 0.34 19.84
CA TYR A 112 8.69 0.45 21.21
C TYR A 112 10.13 -0.06 21.38
N ALA A 113 10.72 -0.67 20.34
CA ALA A 113 12.09 -1.18 20.31
C ALA A 113 12.45 -2.04 21.53
N ARG A 114 11.52 -2.88 21.98
CA ARG A 114 11.76 -3.87 23.05
C ARG A 114 11.68 -5.28 22.49
N GLU A 115 12.69 -6.09 22.81
CA GLU A 115 12.85 -7.46 22.29
C GLU A 115 11.98 -8.49 23.01
N ASP A 116 11.41 -8.14 24.16
CA ASP A 116 10.55 -9.01 24.99
C ASP A 116 9.06 -8.94 24.61
N MET A 117 8.72 -8.25 23.53
CA MET A 117 7.35 -8.12 23.05
C MET A 117 6.99 -9.24 22.07
N ASP A 118 5.82 -9.82 22.24
CA ASP A 118 5.23 -10.79 21.31
C ASP A 118 4.20 -10.14 20.38
N SER A 119 3.78 -10.86 19.35
CA SER A 119 2.69 -10.50 18.46
C SER A 119 1.95 -11.74 17.97
N GLY A 120 0.63 -11.68 17.86
CA GLY A 120 -0.14 -12.87 17.46
C GLY A 120 0.17 -13.34 16.04
N LYS A 121 0.70 -12.45 15.18
CA LYS A 121 1.21 -12.82 13.87
C LYS A 121 2.45 -13.74 13.92
N PHE A 122 3.31 -13.58 14.92
CA PHE A 122 4.47 -14.45 15.13
C PHE A 122 4.09 -15.75 15.85
N GLU A 123 3.02 -15.75 16.63
CA GLU A 123 2.51 -16.96 17.29
C GLU A 123 1.80 -17.90 16.30
N GLU A 124 1.07 -17.35 15.31
CA GLU A 124 0.24 -18.13 14.39
C GLU A 124 0.91 -18.53 13.05
N ILE A 125 2.03 -17.89 12.67
CA ILE A 125 2.75 -18.11 11.40
C ILE A 125 4.17 -18.59 11.68
#